data_AF-A0A1H2IEB8-F1
#
_entry.id   AF-A0A1H2IEB8-F1
#
_cell.length_a   1.000
_cell.length_b   1.000
_cell.length_c   1.000
_cell.angle_alpha   90.00
_cell.angle_beta   90.00
_cell.angle_gamma   90.00
#
_symmetry.space_group_name_H-M   'P 1'
#
loop_
_entity.id
_entity.type
_entity.pdbx_description
1 polymer ?
#
loop_
_entity_poly.entity_id
_entity_poly.type
_entity_poly.pdbx_seq_one_letter_code
_entity_poly.pdbx_strand_id
1 'polypeptide(L)'
;MEISSSALTGALRVGVQVVVGRKRPVLEIYQQLHNTFDPPFEIDQKDSAGKTVRVDKHRFQNIFIDLTLINIGGDRAEGVTFEVSGEFRREEPRQELPELFGATIGQVAPGQTLYLMRIDSHDLNIYAPEKPGDTTAFKAVGIKKDTLEITMHYDGPDTILNKLLRWPRRWRGLRQYSSTFIFNPSIFIGDLPPPRYQ
;
A
#
# COMPACT_ATOMS: atom_id res chain seq x y z
N MET A 1 -14.11 -1.38 -24.73
CA MET A 1 -13.55 -0.02 -24.75
C MET A 1 -12.26 -0.05 -23.95
N GLU A 2 -11.14 -0.21 -24.63
CA GLU A 2 -9.80 -0.38 -24.03
C GLU A 2 -9.22 0.96 -23.62
N ILE A 3 -9.56 1.45 -22.43
CA ILE A 3 -8.89 2.60 -21.84
C ILE A 3 -8.76 2.34 -20.35
N SER A 4 -7.60 1.86 -19.90
CA SER A 4 -7.12 1.99 -18.50
C SER A 4 -5.76 1.33 -18.21
N SER A 5 -5.09 0.71 -19.17
CA SER A 5 -3.66 0.39 -19.02
C SER A 5 -2.79 1.65 -19.13
N SER A 6 -3.20 2.65 -19.93
CA SER A 6 -2.41 3.83 -20.28
C SER A 6 -2.26 4.88 -19.19
N ALA A 7 -3.23 5.05 -18.29
CA ALA A 7 -3.14 6.03 -17.19
C ALA A 7 -2.23 5.53 -16.06
N LEU A 8 -2.28 4.21 -15.77
CA LEU A 8 -1.38 3.56 -14.81
C LEU A 8 0.06 3.57 -15.33
N THR A 9 0.24 3.24 -16.61
CA THR A 9 1.54 3.44 -17.26
C THR A 9 1.90 4.91 -17.37
N GLY A 10 0.95 5.85 -17.42
CA GLY A 10 1.23 7.28 -17.53
C GLY A 10 1.95 7.82 -16.29
N ALA A 11 1.39 7.62 -15.09
CA ALA A 11 2.02 8.06 -13.84
C ALA A 11 3.35 7.32 -13.57
N LEU A 12 3.38 6.01 -13.82
CA LEU A 12 4.63 5.23 -13.73
C LEU A 12 5.64 5.64 -14.80
N ARG A 13 5.24 6.01 -16.03
CA ARG A 13 6.14 6.49 -17.10
C ARG A 13 6.65 7.90 -16.82
N VAL A 14 5.82 8.79 -16.27
CA VAL A 14 6.26 10.09 -15.76
C VAL A 14 7.27 9.87 -14.63
N GLY A 15 7.01 8.93 -13.73
CA GLY A 15 7.96 8.47 -12.71
C GLY A 15 9.26 7.94 -13.32
N VAL A 16 9.20 7.10 -14.35
CA VAL A 16 10.37 6.53 -15.07
C VAL A 16 11.17 7.61 -15.82
N GLN A 17 10.54 8.63 -16.38
CA GLN A 17 11.27 9.76 -16.99
C GLN A 17 11.97 10.61 -15.91
N VAL A 18 11.36 10.78 -14.74
CA VAL A 18 11.97 11.47 -13.59
C VAL A 18 13.14 10.67 -13.01
N VAL A 19 13.07 9.32 -13.03
CA VAL A 19 14.16 8.41 -12.59
C VAL A 19 15.50 8.77 -13.24
N VAL A 20 15.49 9.18 -14.51
CA VAL A 20 16.72 9.43 -15.28
C VAL A 20 17.41 10.75 -14.89
N GLY A 21 16.71 11.69 -14.26
CA GLY A 21 17.26 13.05 -13.99
C GLY A 21 18.07 13.18 -12.70
N ARG A 22 17.89 12.31 -11.71
CA ARG A 22 18.49 12.46 -10.36
C ARG A 22 19.70 11.54 -10.18
N LYS A 23 20.91 12.10 -10.02
CA LYS A 23 22.16 11.35 -9.74
C LYS A 23 22.30 10.84 -8.29
N ARG A 24 21.19 10.50 -7.63
CA ARG A 24 21.17 9.99 -6.25
C ARG A 24 20.00 9.03 -6.07
N PRO A 25 20.05 8.07 -5.14
CA PRO A 25 18.89 7.27 -4.79
C PRO A 25 17.79 8.17 -4.24
N VAL A 26 16.54 7.86 -4.60
CA VAL A 26 15.36 8.54 -4.06
C VAL A 26 14.27 7.49 -3.93
N LEU A 27 13.97 7.13 -2.70
CA LEU A 27 12.89 6.21 -2.39
C LEU A 27 11.60 6.98 -2.14
N GLU A 28 10.52 6.55 -2.78
CA GLU A 28 9.18 7.09 -2.58
C GLU A 28 8.16 5.96 -2.44
N ILE A 29 7.18 6.16 -1.57
CA ILE A 29 6.03 5.26 -1.42
C ILE A 29 4.87 5.86 -2.18
N TYR A 30 4.33 5.09 -3.13
CA TYR A 30 3.13 5.41 -3.86
C TYR A 30 1.96 4.65 -3.25
N GLN A 31 0.85 5.36 -3.06
CA GLN A 31 -0.42 4.79 -2.68
C GLN A 31 -1.32 4.71 -3.91
N GLN A 32 -1.98 3.57 -4.10
CA GLN A 32 -2.91 3.38 -5.20
C GLN A 32 -4.22 2.78 -4.68
N LEU A 33 -5.34 3.44 -4.98
CA LEU A 33 -6.67 2.90 -4.67
C LEU A 33 -7.15 2.02 -5.83
N HIS A 34 -7.50 0.79 -5.49
CA HIS A 34 -8.10 -0.18 -6.39
C HIS A 34 -9.59 -0.32 -6.10
N ASN A 35 -10.37 -0.39 -7.17
CA ASN A 35 -11.78 -0.76 -7.14
C ASN A 35 -12.01 -1.74 -8.31
N THR A 36 -11.99 -3.03 -8.02
CA THR A 36 -12.02 -4.11 -9.03
C THR A 36 -13.14 -5.09 -8.73
N PHE A 37 -13.76 -5.63 -9.77
CA PHE A 37 -14.71 -6.74 -9.63
C PHE A 37 -14.02 -8.08 -9.88
N ASP A 38 -14.32 -9.05 -9.02
CA ASP A 38 -13.95 -10.44 -9.25
C ASP A 38 -14.80 -11.07 -10.37
N PRO A 39 -14.36 -12.21 -10.94
CA PRO A 39 -15.14 -12.95 -11.92
C PRO A 39 -16.56 -13.26 -11.43
N PRO A 40 -17.57 -13.23 -12.32
CA PRO A 40 -18.92 -13.58 -11.96
C PRO A 40 -19.03 -15.03 -11.50
N PHE A 41 -19.86 -15.23 -10.48
CA PHE A 41 -20.27 -16.56 -10.03
C PHE A 41 -21.79 -16.64 -9.97
N GLU A 42 -22.31 -17.85 -10.07
CA GLU A 42 -23.73 -18.13 -10.12
C GLU A 42 -24.16 -18.75 -8.78
N ILE A 43 -25.28 -18.26 -8.24
CA ILE A 43 -25.94 -18.84 -7.07
C ILE A 43 -27.30 -19.36 -7.52
N ASP A 44 -27.50 -20.67 -7.35
CA ASP A 44 -28.78 -21.32 -7.60
C ASP A 44 -29.72 -21.07 -6.41
N GLN A 45 -30.80 -20.33 -6.64
CA GLN A 45 -31.94 -20.32 -5.74
C GLN A 45 -32.76 -21.59 -5.95
N LYS A 46 -32.79 -22.43 -4.92
CA LYS A 46 -33.53 -23.68 -4.88
C LYS A 46 -34.83 -23.50 -4.10
N ASP A 47 -35.90 -24.11 -4.60
CA ASP A 47 -37.16 -24.22 -3.85
C ASP A 47 -37.00 -25.21 -2.68
N SER A 48 -38.00 -25.30 -1.81
CA SER A 48 -38.11 -26.27 -0.72
C SER A 48 -37.99 -27.74 -1.19
N ALA A 49 -38.26 -28.00 -2.47
CA ALA A 49 -38.08 -29.31 -3.13
C ALA A 49 -36.69 -29.51 -3.76
N GLY A 50 -35.76 -28.58 -3.57
CA GLY A 50 -34.38 -28.65 -4.08
C GLY A 50 -34.22 -28.36 -5.58
N LYS A 51 -35.31 -28.01 -6.29
CA LYS A 51 -35.28 -27.66 -7.71
C LYS A 51 -34.81 -26.22 -7.90
N THR A 52 -33.88 -25.99 -8.82
CA THR A 52 -33.42 -24.64 -9.16
C THR A 52 -34.56 -23.85 -9.80
N VAL A 53 -34.98 -22.78 -9.13
CA VAL A 53 -36.05 -21.88 -9.60
C VAL A 53 -35.44 -20.70 -10.36
N ARG A 54 -34.25 -20.27 -9.93
CA ARG A 54 -33.57 -19.08 -10.46
C ARG A 54 -32.06 -19.21 -10.27
N VAL A 55 -31.31 -18.73 -11.25
CA VAL A 55 -29.84 -18.60 -11.18
C VAL A 55 -29.52 -17.12 -11.12
N ASP A 56 -28.95 -16.67 -10.00
CA ASP A 56 -28.53 -15.29 -9.82
C ASP A 56 -27.04 -15.14 -10.08
N LYS A 57 -26.67 -14.15 -10.90
CA LYS A 57 -25.28 -13.80 -11.19
C LYS A 57 -24.79 -12.76 -10.21
N HIS A 58 -23.78 -13.12 -9.42
CA HIS A 58 -23.16 -12.27 -8.43
C HIS A 58 -21.69 -11.99 -8.78
N ARG A 59 -21.15 -10.91 -8.22
CA ARG A 59 -19.73 -10.53 -8.30
C ARG A 59 -19.32 -9.91 -6.99
N PHE A 60 -18.10 -10.20 -6.54
CA PHE A 60 -17.51 -9.50 -5.41
C PHE A 60 -16.82 -8.23 -5.89
N GLN A 61 -17.06 -7.13 -5.17
CA GLN A 61 -16.34 -5.88 -5.37
C GLN A 61 -15.21 -5.81 -4.35
N ASN A 62 -13.98 -5.65 -4.84
CA ASN A 62 -12.79 -5.53 -4.03
C ASN A 62 -12.27 -4.10 -4.10
N ILE A 63 -12.33 -3.41 -2.95
CA ILE A 63 -11.81 -2.05 -2.76
C ILE A 63 -10.66 -2.13 -1.76
N PHE A 64 -9.48 -1.72 -2.18
CA PHE A 64 -8.27 -1.78 -1.35
C PHE A 64 -7.24 -0.75 -1.80
N ILE A 65 -6.31 -0.42 -0.91
CA ILE A 65 -5.21 0.50 -1.16
C ILE A 65 -3.91 -0.29 -1.12
N ASP A 66 -3.12 -0.18 -2.18
CA ASP A 66 -1.78 -0.74 -2.25
C ASP A 66 -0.74 0.34 -1.98
N LEU A 67 0.20 0.03 -1.08
CA LEU A 67 1.40 0.82 -0.84
C LEU A 67 2.59 0.14 -1.51
N THR A 68 3.21 0.85 -2.45
CA THR A 68 4.37 0.36 -3.21
C THR A 68 5.53 1.32 -3.06
N LEU A 69 6.67 0.80 -2.62
CA LEU A 69 7.95 1.49 -2.63
C LEU A 69 8.54 1.45 -4.04
N ILE A 70 9.09 2.56 -4.51
CA ILE A 70 9.84 2.63 -5.75
C ILE A 70 11.07 3.50 -5.56
N ASN A 71 12.19 3.10 -6.18
CA ASN A 71 13.34 3.97 -6.31
C ASN A 71 13.18 4.85 -7.56
N ILE A 72 12.77 6.10 -7.37
CA ILE A 72 12.72 7.11 -8.43
C ILE A 72 14.06 7.87 -8.60
N GLY A 73 15.12 7.44 -7.92
CA GLY A 73 16.46 7.96 -8.11
C GLY A 73 17.17 7.27 -9.27
N GLY A 74 18.13 7.97 -9.87
CA GLY A 74 19.00 7.42 -10.93
C GLY A 74 20.17 6.58 -10.40
N ASP A 75 20.24 6.38 -9.08
CA ASP A 75 21.23 5.51 -8.42
C ASP A 75 20.52 4.49 -7.51
N ARG A 76 21.19 3.36 -7.24
CA ARG A 76 20.68 2.34 -6.32
C ARG A 76 20.64 2.84 -4.87
N ALA A 77 19.60 2.49 -4.14
CA ALA A 77 19.56 2.61 -2.70
C ALA A 77 20.12 1.33 -2.07
N GLU A 78 20.88 1.44 -0.98
CA GLU A 78 21.49 0.34 -0.26
C GLU A 78 21.10 0.40 1.22
N GLY A 79 20.98 -0.77 1.86
CA GLY A 79 20.71 -0.89 3.30
C GLY A 79 19.43 -0.19 3.75
N VAL A 80 18.35 -0.35 2.99
CA VAL A 80 17.06 0.30 3.26
C VAL A 80 16.43 -0.34 4.50
N THR A 81 16.03 0.50 5.46
CA THR A 81 15.33 0.11 6.67
C THR A 81 14.09 0.98 6.84
N PHE A 82 13.04 0.44 7.43
CA PHE A 82 11.81 1.17 7.71
C PHE A 82 11.67 1.46 9.19
N GLU A 83 11.13 2.63 9.49
CA GLU A 83 10.67 3.04 10.79
C GLU A 83 9.20 3.41 10.64
N VAL A 84 8.32 2.81 11.43
CA VAL A 84 6.88 3.03 11.35
C VAL A 84 6.42 3.71 12.62
N SER A 85 5.75 4.85 12.47
CA SER A 85 5.16 5.65 13.52
C SER A 85 3.69 5.94 13.22
N GLY A 86 2.96 6.41 14.23
CA GLY A 86 1.54 6.75 14.11
C GLY A 86 0.62 5.85 14.93
N GLU A 87 -0.66 6.18 14.87
CA GLU A 87 -1.71 5.53 15.67
C GLU A 87 -2.52 4.51 14.85
N PHE A 88 -2.32 4.49 13.53
CA PHE A 88 -3.03 3.56 12.66
C PHE A 88 -2.67 2.11 13.00
N ARG A 89 -3.69 1.35 13.40
CA ARG A 89 -3.59 -0.09 13.68
C ARG A 89 -4.54 -0.85 12.79
N ARG A 90 -4.09 -2.01 12.32
CA ARG A 90 -4.91 -2.95 11.58
C ARG A 90 -5.74 -3.79 12.54
N GLU A 91 -6.90 -4.24 12.07
CA GLU A 91 -7.78 -5.13 12.83
C GLU A 91 -7.29 -6.59 12.77
N GLU A 92 -7.81 -7.42 13.68
CA GLU A 92 -7.60 -8.86 13.61
C GLU A 92 -8.07 -9.44 12.27
N PRO A 93 -7.34 -10.42 11.69
CA PRO A 93 -6.14 -11.09 12.20
C PRO A 93 -4.81 -10.44 11.77
N ARG A 94 -4.84 -9.26 11.15
CA ARG A 94 -3.66 -8.64 10.49
C ARG A 94 -3.07 -7.48 11.30
N GLN A 95 -3.12 -7.57 12.63
CA GLN A 95 -2.63 -6.52 13.54
C GLN A 95 -1.15 -6.18 13.30
N GLU A 96 -0.36 -7.21 13.00
CA GLU A 96 1.07 -7.06 12.74
C GLU A 96 1.30 -6.50 11.33
N LEU A 97 2.27 -5.58 11.25
CA LEU A 97 2.76 -5.10 9.96
C LEU A 97 3.54 -6.22 9.26
N PRO A 98 3.58 -6.23 7.91
CA PRO A 98 4.39 -7.19 7.18
C PRO A 98 5.84 -7.25 7.65
N GLU A 99 6.44 -8.44 7.66
CA GLU A 99 7.82 -8.68 8.11
C GLU A 99 8.86 -7.80 7.41
N LEU A 100 8.55 -7.35 6.19
CA LEU A 100 9.37 -6.42 5.41
C LEU A 100 9.73 -5.14 6.19
N PHE A 101 8.82 -4.64 7.03
CA PHE A 101 9.06 -3.43 7.83
C PHE A 101 10.13 -3.63 8.91
N GLY A 102 10.34 -4.87 9.37
CA GLY A 102 11.44 -5.23 10.29
C GLY A 102 12.74 -5.67 9.59
N ALA A 103 12.72 -5.82 8.27
CA ALA A 103 13.85 -6.32 7.51
C ALA A 103 14.76 -5.18 7.00
N THR A 104 16.05 -5.49 6.80
CA THR A 104 16.97 -4.61 6.06
C THR A 104 17.05 -5.08 4.62
N ILE A 105 16.63 -4.24 3.68
CA ILE A 105 16.74 -4.54 2.24
C ILE A 105 18.15 -4.17 1.79
N GLY A 106 18.89 -5.16 1.28
CA GLY A 106 20.28 -4.97 0.87
C GLY A 106 20.44 -3.91 -0.22
N GLN A 107 19.62 -3.96 -1.27
CA GLN A 107 19.67 -3.02 -2.39
C GLN A 107 18.30 -2.85 -3.06
N VAL A 108 17.99 -1.63 -3.52
CA VAL A 108 16.87 -1.30 -4.42
C VAL A 108 17.41 -0.55 -5.64
N ALA A 109 17.36 -1.18 -6.81
CA ALA A 109 17.85 -0.58 -8.05
C ALA A 109 16.94 0.57 -8.55
N PRO A 110 17.45 1.50 -9.38
CA PRO A 110 16.63 2.51 -10.04
C PRO A 110 15.43 1.90 -10.77
N GLY A 111 14.23 2.45 -10.55
CA GLY A 111 12.98 1.97 -11.13
C GLY A 111 12.45 0.64 -10.56
N GLN A 112 13.18 0.00 -9.64
CA GLN A 112 12.70 -1.20 -8.97
C GLN A 112 11.54 -0.84 -8.02
N THR A 113 10.46 -1.60 -8.12
CA THR A 113 9.30 -1.51 -7.24
C THR A 113 9.31 -2.63 -6.22
N LEU A 114 8.87 -2.34 -5.01
CA LEU A 114 8.68 -3.29 -3.92
C LEU A 114 7.30 -3.07 -3.32
N TYR A 115 6.50 -4.13 -3.29
CA TYR A 115 5.21 -4.13 -2.63
C TYR A 115 5.42 -4.10 -1.10
N LEU A 116 4.81 -3.12 -0.42
CA LEU A 116 4.94 -2.99 1.03
C LEU A 116 3.77 -3.67 1.74
N MET A 117 2.55 -3.21 1.46
CA MET A 117 1.35 -3.72 2.11
C MET A 117 0.09 -3.32 1.36
N ARG A 118 -0.98 -4.07 1.61
CA ARG A 118 -2.35 -3.75 1.22
C ARG A 118 -3.17 -3.40 2.45
N ILE A 119 -3.93 -2.33 2.32
CA ILE A 119 -4.89 -1.83 3.30
C ILE A 119 -6.28 -2.08 2.72
N ASP A 120 -7.03 -2.97 3.36
CA ASP A 120 -8.39 -3.32 2.93
C ASP A 120 -9.42 -2.41 3.59
N SER A 121 -10.66 -2.45 3.10
CA SER A 121 -11.79 -1.76 3.74
C SER A 121 -11.95 -2.14 5.22
N HIS A 122 -11.64 -3.40 5.58
CA HIS A 122 -11.65 -3.86 6.96
C HIS A 122 -10.59 -3.18 7.82
N ASP A 123 -9.41 -2.85 7.26
CA ASP A 123 -8.36 -2.15 8.00
C ASP A 123 -8.73 -0.68 8.25
N LEU A 124 -9.52 -0.07 7.37
CA LEU A 124 -9.94 1.33 7.42
C LEU A 124 -11.14 1.59 8.33
N ASN A 125 -12.01 0.60 8.52
CA ASN A 125 -13.26 0.78 9.24
C ASN A 125 -13.07 0.64 10.76
N ILE A 126 -13.89 1.37 11.50
CA ILE A 126 -14.06 1.21 12.95
C ILE A 126 -15.29 0.33 13.17
N TYR A 127 -15.10 -0.78 13.86
CA TYR A 127 -16.14 -1.74 14.16
C TYR A 127 -16.68 -1.56 15.58
N ALA A 128 -17.99 -1.55 15.73
CA ALA A 128 -18.66 -1.59 17.03
C ALA A 128 -19.70 -2.72 17.04
N PRO A 129 -19.99 -3.30 18.21
CA PRO A 129 -21.00 -4.34 18.31
C PRO A 129 -22.39 -3.80 17.96
N GLU A 130 -23.19 -4.58 17.24
CA GLU A 130 -24.52 -4.15 16.80
C GLU A 130 -25.47 -3.86 17.97
N LYS A 131 -25.25 -4.55 19.09
CA LYS A 131 -25.95 -4.34 20.35
C LYS A 131 -24.92 -4.18 21.47
N PRO A 132 -25.18 -3.31 22.47
CA PRO A 132 -24.30 -3.16 23.61
C PRO A 132 -24.15 -4.51 24.34
N GLY A 133 -22.93 -5.02 24.43
CA GLY A 133 -22.60 -6.28 25.09
C GLY A 133 -22.52 -7.51 24.17
N ASP A 134 -22.79 -7.37 22.86
CA ASP A 134 -22.59 -8.45 21.90
C ASP A 134 -21.10 -8.57 21.53
N THR A 135 -20.56 -9.79 21.52
CA THR A 135 -19.17 -10.08 21.15
C THR A 135 -19.05 -10.78 19.79
N THR A 136 -20.18 -11.02 19.12
CA THR A 136 -20.23 -11.87 17.92
C THR A 136 -20.57 -11.10 16.65
N ALA A 137 -21.39 -10.05 16.74
CA ALA A 137 -21.84 -9.26 15.60
C ALA A 137 -21.28 -7.83 15.65
N PHE A 138 -20.40 -7.50 14.71
CA PHE A 138 -19.80 -6.17 14.58
C PHE A 138 -20.25 -5.50 13.28
N LYS A 139 -20.53 -4.19 13.36
CA LYS A 139 -20.87 -3.34 12.23
C LYS A 139 -19.89 -2.18 12.12
N ALA A 140 -19.56 -1.80 10.88
CA ALA A 140 -18.76 -0.61 10.62
C ALA A 140 -19.56 0.65 10.99
N VAL A 141 -19.05 1.45 11.94
CA VAL A 141 -19.68 2.69 12.42
C VAL A 141 -19.05 3.91 11.75
N GLY A 142 -17.80 3.81 11.32
CA GLY A 142 -17.09 4.90 10.66
C GLY A 142 -15.74 4.47 10.09
N ILE A 143 -14.98 5.43 9.60
CA ILE A 143 -13.63 5.26 9.05
C ILE A 143 -12.61 5.81 10.06
N LYS A 144 -11.50 5.10 10.25
CA LYS A 144 -10.37 5.53 11.08
C LYS A 144 -9.83 6.86 10.59
N LYS A 145 -9.38 7.70 11.52
CA LYS A 145 -8.70 8.96 11.20
C LYS A 145 -7.21 8.91 11.51
N ASP A 146 -6.78 7.79 12.05
CA ASP A 146 -5.42 7.56 12.53
C ASP A 146 -4.47 7.53 11.35
N THR A 147 -3.33 8.21 11.48
CA THR A 147 -2.32 8.27 10.42
C THR A 147 -1.27 7.18 10.61
N LEU A 148 -0.73 6.72 9.49
CA LEU A 148 0.41 5.81 9.46
C LEU A 148 1.58 6.56 8.81
N GLU A 149 2.67 6.70 9.52
CA GLU A 149 3.89 7.33 9.03
C GLU A 149 4.96 6.25 8.81
N ILE A 150 5.50 6.20 7.60
CA ILE A 150 6.54 5.27 7.20
C ILE A 150 7.76 6.10 6.83
N THR A 151 8.79 6.06 7.67
CA THR A 151 10.08 6.68 7.41
C THR A 151 11.05 5.63 6.88
N MET A 152 11.59 5.87 5.68
CA MET A 152 12.58 5.03 5.04
C MET A 152 13.95 5.64 5.26
N HIS A 153 14.88 4.86 5.81
CA HIS A 153 16.27 5.26 5.98
C HIS A 153 17.13 4.42 5.04
N TYR A 154 17.99 5.06 4.25
CA TYR A 154 18.79 4.38 3.24
C TYR A 154 20.06 5.12 2.88
N ASP A 155 20.95 4.39 2.23
CA ASP A 155 22.22 4.86 1.75
C ASP A 155 22.25 4.83 0.21
N GLY A 156 23.10 5.63 -0.44
CA GLY A 156 23.42 5.45 -1.86
C GLY A 156 24.40 4.30 -2.15
N PRO A 157 24.93 4.21 -3.37
CA PRO A 157 25.96 3.22 -3.67
C PRO A 157 27.26 3.51 -2.90
N ASP A 158 28.00 2.46 -2.55
CA ASP A 158 29.25 2.51 -1.78
C ASP A 158 30.46 3.07 -2.58
N THR A 159 30.30 4.26 -3.15
CA THR A 159 31.36 4.99 -3.87
C THR A 159 32.27 5.75 -2.90
N ILE A 160 33.51 6.05 -3.32
CA ILE A 160 34.50 6.78 -2.50
C ILE A 160 33.93 8.11 -1.99
N LEU A 161 33.24 8.85 -2.86
CA LEU A 161 32.59 10.11 -2.51
C LEU A 161 31.48 9.91 -1.46
N ASN A 162 30.63 8.89 -1.64
CA ASN A 162 29.57 8.58 -0.68
C ASN A 162 30.12 8.08 0.66
N LYS A 163 31.20 7.31 0.67
CA LYS A 163 31.90 6.92 1.92
C LYS A 163 32.35 8.14 2.71
N LEU A 164 32.93 9.11 2.03
CA LEU A 164 33.44 10.34 2.63
C LEU A 164 32.29 11.23 3.15
N LEU A 165 31.21 11.36 2.37
CA LEU A 165 30.00 12.09 2.78
C LEU A 165 29.22 11.40 3.91
N ARG A 166 29.27 10.07 4.01
CA ARG A 166 28.60 9.29 5.06
C ARG A 166 29.33 9.29 6.38
N TRP A 167 30.66 9.38 6.36
CA TRP A 167 31.50 9.22 7.55
C TRP A 167 31.01 10.02 8.78
N PRO A 168 30.70 11.33 8.69
CA PRO A 168 30.22 12.08 9.85
C PRO A 168 28.83 11.64 10.34
N ARG A 169 27.95 11.16 9.44
CA ARG A 169 26.61 10.66 9.81
C ARG A 169 26.68 9.26 10.41
N ARG A 170 27.57 8.41 9.89
CA ARG A 170 27.81 7.06 10.39
C ARG A 170 28.32 7.07 11.83
N TRP A 171 29.12 8.06 12.20
CA TRP A 171 29.54 8.28 13.60
C TRP A 171 28.38 8.60 14.53
N ARG A 172 27.25 9.08 14.00
CA ARG A 172 26.01 9.33 14.75
C ARG A 172 24.99 8.20 14.59
N GLY A 173 25.35 7.08 13.95
CA GLY A 173 24.44 5.98 13.65
C GLY A 173 23.36 6.29 12.60
N LEU A 174 23.48 7.41 11.88
CA LEU A 174 22.48 7.88 10.91
C LEU A 174 22.80 7.39 9.48
N ARG A 175 21.75 7.04 8.73
CA ARG A 175 21.82 6.77 7.29
C ARG A 175 22.04 8.06 6.48
N GLN A 176 22.50 7.92 5.24
CA GLN A 176 22.79 9.06 4.36
C GLN A 176 21.53 9.83 3.98
N TYR A 177 20.43 9.13 3.71
CA TYR A 177 19.16 9.67 3.27
C TYR A 177 18.01 9.15 4.15
N SER A 178 16.99 9.98 4.27
CA SER A 178 15.73 9.64 4.93
C SER A 178 14.58 10.29 4.18
N SER A 179 13.48 9.56 4.02
CA SER A 179 12.26 10.04 3.37
C SER A 179 11.05 9.49 4.10
N THR A 180 10.08 10.36 4.34
CA THR A 180 8.88 10.04 5.12
C THR A 180 7.66 10.05 4.22
N PHE A 181 6.83 9.04 4.37
CA PHE A 181 5.52 8.94 3.76
C PHE A 181 4.46 8.94 4.86
N ILE A 182 3.41 9.75 4.70
CA ILE A 182 2.31 9.82 5.66
C ILE A 182 1.04 9.37 4.94
N PHE A 183 0.49 8.27 5.41
CA PHE A 183 -0.82 7.77 5.00
C PHE A 183 -1.91 8.35 5.90
N ASN A 184 -2.93 8.92 5.27
CA ASN A 184 -4.11 9.44 5.95
C ASN A 184 -5.37 8.78 5.36
N PRO A 185 -6.08 7.94 6.13
CA PRO A 185 -7.31 7.29 5.70
C PRO A 185 -8.39 8.27 5.24
N SER A 186 -8.39 9.49 5.79
CA SER A 186 -9.42 10.49 5.53
C SER A 186 -9.48 10.94 4.07
N ILE A 187 -8.40 10.75 3.31
CA ILE A 187 -8.34 11.05 1.86
C ILE A 187 -9.31 10.16 1.08
N PHE A 188 -9.67 9.00 1.62
CA PHE A 188 -10.55 8.02 0.99
C PHE A 188 -12.01 8.15 1.41
N ILE A 189 -12.34 9.20 2.19
CA ILE A 189 -13.71 9.55 2.54
C ILE A 189 -14.30 10.34 1.37
N GLY A 190 -14.90 9.66 0.40
CA GLY A 190 -15.51 10.31 -0.77
C GLY A 190 -15.81 9.36 -1.91
N ASP A 191 -15.88 9.91 -3.12
CA ASP A 191 -16.15 9.14 -4.34
C ASP A 191 -15.03 8.15 -4.65
N LEU A 192 -15.41 6.87 -4.74
CA LEU A 192 -14.51 5.81 -5.18
C LEU A 192 -14.24 5.95 -6.67
N PRO A 193 -13.03 5.59 -7.15
CA PRO A 193 -12.75 5.53 -8.57
C PRO A 193 -13.72 4.55 -9.24
N PRO A 194 -14.05 4.76 -10.54
CA PRO A 194 -14.98 3.90 -11.24
C PRO A 194 -14.48 2.45 -11.18
N PRO A 195 -15.39 1.48 -10.94
CA PRO A 195 -14.99 0.10 -10.80
C PRO A 195 -14.42 -0.42 -12.11
N ARG A 196 -13.31 -1.16 -12.01
CA ARG A 196 -12.63 -1.79 -13.15
C ARG A 196 -13.03 -3.25 -13.25
N TYR A 197 -13.32 -3.66 -14.48
CA TYR A 197 -13.52 -5.06 -14.85
C TYR A 197 -12.16 -5.65 -15.22
N GLN A 198 -11.82 -6.81 -14.64
CA GLN A 198 -10.69 -7.63 -15.07
C GLN A 198 -11.15 -8.64 -16.11
#